data_AF-A0A8T4ZN30-F1
#
_entry.id   AF-A0A8T4ZN30-F1
#
_cell.length_a   1.000
_cell.length_b   1.000
_cell.length_c   1.000
_cell.angle_alpha   90.00
_cell.angle_beta   90.00
_cell.angle_gamma   90.00
#
_symmetry.space_group_name_H-M   'P 1'
#
loop_
_entity.id
_entity.type
_entity.pdbx_description
1 polymer ?
#
loop_
_entity_poly.entity_id
_entity_poly.type
_entity_poly.pdbx_seq_one_letter_code
_entity_poly.pdbx_strand_id
1 'polypeptide(L)'
;MDSTLSLLSVNQESLVSLINSTYTFVNINDNATMLVSWYLDVHVIDSLGQNVSFANVTAYVEYTLIQSKLTDTGGLARLTLQSELVNATGHYPAANYFINASYLAYQSTTEISVSSNLHLDFILEGLVVPEFPANLILHLFIVAVLLAAILYRKRQKQKENSPIG
;
A
#
# COMPACT_ATOMS: atom_id res chain seq x y z
N MET A 1 11.03 6.83 -15.28
CA MET A 1 12.33 7.17 -15.90
C MET A 1 13.35 6.81 -14.85
N ASP A 2 14.13 5.77 -15.12
CA ASP A 2 15.12 5.28 -14.16
C ASP A 2 16.37 6.13 -14.30
N SER A 3 16.89 6.64 -13.19
CA SER A 3 18.11 7.45 -13.20
C SER A 3 19.31 6.52 -13.10
N THR A 4 20.32 6.73 -13.96
CA THR A 4 21.60 6.03 -13.88
C THR A 4 22.68 6.98 -13.37
N LEU A 5 23.31 6.62 -12.25
CA LEU A 5 24.50 7.29 -11.76
C LEU A 5 25.74 6.68 -12.42
N SER A 6 26.50 7.48 -13.16
CA SER A 6 27.69 7.00 -13.86
C SER A 6 28.81 6.61 -12.91
N LEU A 7 29.01 7.41 -11.84
CA LEU A 7 30.00 7.18 -10.80
C LEU A 7 29.44 7.61 -9.45
N LEU A 8 29.51 6.71 -8.48
CA LEU A 8 29.18 6.99 -7.09
C LEU A 8 30.38 6.64 -6.20
N SER A 9 30.78 7.56 -5.33
CA SER A 9 31.81 7.32 -4.31
C SER A 9 31.19 7.49 -2.94
N VAL A 10 31.31 6.46 -2.10
CA VAL A 10 30.80 6.44 -0.74
C VAL A 10 31.98 6.12 0.20
N ASN A 11 32.22 6.97 1.19
CA ASN A 11 33.44 6.94 2.00
C ASN A 11 33.12 6.95 3.50
N GLN A 12 34.11 6.59 4.33
CA GLN A 12 34.04 6.63 5.79
C GLN A 12 32.91 5.73 6.33
N GLU A 13 32.02 6.26 7.18
CA GLU A 13 30.92 5.52 7.82
C GLU A 13 29.56 5.88 7.19
N SER A 14 29.56 6.26 5.91
CA SER A 14 28.35 6.74 5.24
C SER A 14 27.39 5.60 4.89
N LEU A 15 26.08 5.86 5.04
CA LEU A 15 25.01 5.00 4.54
C LEU A 15 24.26 5.72 3.42
N VAL A 16 24.29 5.16 2.21
CA VAL A 16 23.59 5.70 1.04
C VAL A 16 22.46 4.76 0.65
N SER A 17 21.28 5.29 0.32
CA SER A 17 20.18 4.51 -0.24
C SER A 17 19.91 4.95 -1.67
N LEU A 18 20.05 4.01 -2.61
CA LEU A 18 19.60 4.16 -3.98
C LEU A 18 18.21 3.54 -4.10
N ILE A 19 17.23 4.36 -4.45
CA ILE A 19 15.86 3.90 -4.68
C ILE A 19 15.54 4.16 -6.14
N ASN A 20 15.06 3.13 -6.84
CA ASN A 20 14.66 3.24 -8.24
C ASN A 20 15.73 3.89 -9.12
N SER A 21 16.98 3.50 -8.89
CA SER A 21 18.13 4.08 -9.56
C SER A 21 19.15 2.98 -9.82
N THR A 22 19.81 3.06 -10.96
CA THR A 22 20.93 2.18 -11.32
C THR A 22 22.24 2.93 -11.16
N TYR A 23 23.34 2.19 -11.09
CA TYR A 23 24.69 2.75 -11.10
C TYR A 23 25.58 1.92 -12.03
N THR A 24 26.55 2.56 -12.68
CA THR A 24 27.51 1.87 -13.55
C THR A 24 28.77 1.49 -12.78
N PHE A 25 29.30 2.43 -12.00
CA PHE A 25 30.48 2.21 -11.16
C PHE A 25 30.24 2.78 -9.77
N VAL A 26 30.56 1.98 -8.76
CA VAL A 26 30.54 2.39 -7.36
C VAL A 26 31.89 2.12 -6.72
N ASN A 27 32.40 3.11 -6.00
CA ASN A 27 33.58 2.98 -5.15
C ASN A 27 33.15 3.13 -3.69
N ILE A 28 33.12 2.03 -2.95
CA ILE A 28 32.82 2.02 -1.51
C ILE A 28 34.13 1.85 -0.74
N ASN A 29 34.48 2.86 0.06
CA ASN A 29 35.68 2.86 0.90
C ASN A 29 35.31 2.76 2.39
N ASP A 30 36.25 2.29 3.19
CA ASP A 30 36.13 2.16 4.65
C ASP A 30 34.92 1.29 5.07
N ASN A 31 34.11 1.78 6.01
CA ASN A 31 32.91 1.09 6.53
C ASN A 31 31.63 1.57 5.85
N ALA A 32 31.74 2.23 4.70
CA ALA A 32 30.58 2.76 4.00
C ALA A 32 29.70 1.63 3.47
N THR A 33 28.40 1.92 3.39
CA THR A 33 27.40 0.96 2.91
C THR A 33 26.42 1.67 1.98
N MET A 34 26.01 0.96 0.94
CA MET A 34 24.98 1.36 0.02
C MET A 34 23.86 0.32 0.00
N LEU A 35 22.62 0.78 0.11
CA LEU A 35 21.42 -0.05 0.00
C LEU A 35 20.73 0.26 -1.32
N VAL A 36 20.47 -0.76 -2.12
CA VAL A 36 19.79 -0.62 -3.41
C VAL A 36 18.39 -1.19 -3.28
N SER A 37 17.38 -0.36 -3.54
CA SER A 37 15.98 -0.72 -3.36
C SER A 37 15.15 -0.38 -4.60
N TRP A 38 14.11 -1.17 -4.83
CA TRP A 38 13.19 -1.01 -5.96
C TRP A 38 11.75 -0.89 -5.49
N TYR A 39 10.91 -0.36 -6.38
CA TYR A 39 9.48 -0.31 -6.12
C TYR A 39 8.81 -1.63 -6.47
N LEU A 40 7.92 -2.06 -5.59
CA LEU A 40 6.95 -3.11 -5.88
C LEU A 40 5.57 -2.48 -5.89
N ASP A 41 4.96 -2.43 -7.07
CA ASP A 41 3.57 -2.01 -7.26
C ASP A 41 2.65 -3.22 -7.16
N VAL A 42 1.81 -3.24 -6.14
CA VAL A 42 0.82 -4.31 -5.92
C VAL A 42 -0.56 -3.79 -6.26
N HIS A 43 -1.27 -4.50 -7.12
CA HIS A 43 -2.69 -4.28 -7.41
C HIS A 43 -3.50 -5.43 -6.80
N VAL A 44 -4.49 -5.10 -5.99
CA VAL A 44 -5.37 -6.08 -5.36
C VAL A 44 -6.75 -5.96 -5.96
N ILE A 45 -7.22 -7.06 -6.52
CA ILE A 45 -8.54 -7.19 -7.15
C ILE A 45 -9.33 -8.35 -6.54
N ASP A 46 -10.64 -8.25 -6.64
CA ASP A 46 -11.55 -9.32 -6.23
C ASP A 46 -11.76 -10.35 -7.35
N SER A 47 -12.59 -11.36 -7.10
CA SER A 47 -12.85 -12.42 -8.08
C SER A 47 -13.59 -11.97 -9.35
N LEU A 48 -14.12 -10.73 -9.37
CA LEU A 48 -14.74 -10.10 -10.54
C LEU A 48 -13.80 -9.11 -11.23
N GLY A 49 -12.56 -8.99 -10.76
CA GLY A 49 -11.58 -8.04 -11.28
C GLY A 49 -11.78 -6.60 -10.81
N GLN A 50 -12.56 -6.40 -9.75
CA GLN A 50 -12.78 -5.06 -9.17
C GLN A 50 -11.68 -4.71 -8.17
N ASN A 51 -11.34 -3.42 -8.12
CA ASN A 51 -10.33 -2.91 -7.20
C ASN A 51 -10.75 -3.10 -5.74
N VAL A 52 -9.87 -3.70 -4.94
CA VAL A 52 -10.10 -3.84 -3.50
C VAL A 52 -9.37 -2.70 -2.77
N SER A 53 -10.12 -1.67 -2.39
CA SER A 53 -9.59 -0.57 -1.58
C SER A 53 -9.34 -1.00 -0.13
N PHE A 54 -8.31 -0.43 0.50
CA PHE A 54 -7.92 -0.72 1.89
C PHE A 54 -7.57 -2.19 2.16
N ALA A 55 -7.20 -2.95 1.14
CA ALA A 55 -6.52 -4.23 1.31
C ALA A 55 -5.13 -4.00 1.91
N ASN A 56 -4.74 -4.85 2.84
CA ASN A 56 -3.44 -4.81 3.48
C ASN A 56 -2.43 -5.59 2.65
N VAL A 57 -1.38 -4.90 2.19
CA VAL A 57 -0.26 -5.49 1.46
C VAL A 57 0.96 -5.48 2.36
N THR A 58 1.45 -6.67 2.72
CA THR A 58 2.60 -6.85 3.61
C THR A 58 3.72 -7.61 2.91
N ALA A 59 4.96 -7.22 3.20
CA ALA A 59 6.16 -7.91 2.77
C ALA A 59 6.90 -8.49 3.97
N TYR A 60 7.26 -9.77 3.91
CA TYR A 60 8.03 -10.47 4.93
C TYR A 60 9.32 -11.05 4.36
N VAL A 61 10.35 -11.14 5.21
CA VAL A 61 11.53 -11.98 4.98
C VAL A 61 11.66 -12.90 6.18
N GLU A 62 11.64 -14.22 5.96
CA GLU A 62 11.78 -15.22 7.03
C GLU A 62 10.88 -14.90 8.25
N TYR A 63 9.59 -14.64 8.00
CA TYR A 63 8.57 -14.27 9.01
C TYR A 63 8.73 -12.89 9.68
N THR A 64 9.78 -12.13 9.35
CA THR A 64 9.95 -10.76 9.83
C THR A 64 9.22 -9.80 8.91
N LEU A 65 8.31 -9.00 9.46
CA LEU A 65 7.61 -7.96 8.71
C LEU A 65 8.59 -6.85 8.31
N ILE A 66 8.74 -6.62 7.01
CA ILE A 66 9.60 -5.58 6.45
C ILE A 66 8.81 -4.30 6.19
N GLN A 67 7.66 -4.42 5.54
CA GLN A 67 6.81 -3.28 5.20
C GLN A 67 5.33 -3.69 5.14
N SER A 68 4.46 -2.72 5.41
CA SER A 68 3.00 -2.86 5.28
C SER A 68 2.40 -1.58 4.70
N LYS A 69 1.43 -1.70 3.79
CA LYS A 69 0.69 -0.58 3.24
C LYS A 69 -0.73 -1.00 2.86
N LEU A 70 -1.69 -0.08 3.02
CA LEU A 70 -3.04 -0.27 2.52
C LEU A 70 -3.13 0.14 1.06
N THR A 71 -3.93 -0.57 0.27
CA THR A 71 -4.28 -0.15 -1.08
C THR A 71 -5.14 1.11 -1.07
N ASP A 72 -4.96 1.96 -2.07
CA ASP A 72 -5.79 3.12 -2.31
C ASP A 72 -7.16 2.75 -2.93
N THR A 73 -7.94 3.75 -3.35
CA THR A 73 -9.23 3.54 -4.01
C THR A 73 -9.12 2.84 -5.37
N GLY A 74 -7.94 2.82 -5.98
CA GLY A 74 -7.63 2.08 -7.20
C GLY A 74 -7.16 0.65 -6.94
N GLY A 75 -7.16 0.19 -5.68
CA GLY A 75 -6.64 -1.13 -5.32
C GLY A 75 -5.12 -1.22 -5.37
N LEU A 76 -4.41 -0.08 -5.44
CA LEU A 76 -2.96 -0.04 -5.63
C LEU A 76 -2.21 0.26 -4.33
N ALA A 77 -1.11 -0.45 -4.09
CA ALA A 77 -0.16 -0.17 -3.03
C ALA A 77 1.28 -0.29 -3.56
N ARG A 78 2.10 0.73 -3.29
CA ARG A 78 3.54 0.71 -3.60
C ARG A 78 4.38 0.47 -2.36
N LEU A 79 5.19 -0.58 -2.39
CA LEU A 79 6.24 -0.89 -1.41
C LEU A 79 7.62 -0.51 -1.97
N THR A 80 8.61 -0.34 -1.08
CA THR A 80 10.01 -0.11 -1.41
C THR A 80 10.84 -1.20 -0.75
N LEU A 81 11.35 -2.14 -1.53
CA LEU A 81 12.03 -3.34 -1.04
C LEU A 81 13.50 -3.32 -1.43
N GLN A 82 14.37 -3.75 -0.53
CA GLN A 82 15.81 -3.81 -0.77
C GLN A 82 16.14 -5.01 -1.67
N SER A 83 16.98 -4.80 -2.66
CA SER A 83 17.47 -5.84 -3.59
C SER A 83 18.87 -6.31 -3.26
N GLU A 84 19.74 -5.39 -2.86
CA GLU A 84 21.11 -5.70 -2.47
C GLU A 84 21.65 -4.69 -1.46
N LEU A 85 22.65 -5.14 -0.70
CA LEU A 85 23.57 -4.33 0.07
C LEU A 85 24.93 -4.36 -0.62
N VAL A 86 25.53 -3.20 -0.80
CA VAL A 86 26.87 -3.07 -1.37
C VAL A 86 27.76 -2.38 -0.34
N ASN A 87 28.91 -2.97 -0.05
CA ASN A 87 29.91 -2.39 0.84
C ASN A 87 31.33 -2.59 0.26
N ALA A 88 32.36 -2.24 1.02
CA ALA A 88 33.75 -2.39 0.58
C ALA A 88 34.16 -3.86 0.29
N THR A 89 33.46 -4.85 0.83
CA THR A 89 33.77 -6.28 0.64
C THR A 89 33.01 -6.94 -0.50
N GLY A 90 31.96 -6.30 -1.03
CA GLY A 90 31.26 -6.76 -2.22
C GLY A 90 29.76 -6.45 -2.25
N HIS A 91 29.04 -7.26 -3.03
CA HIS A 91 27.60 -7.16 -3.25
C HIS A 91 26.90 -8.35 -2.59
N TYR A 92 25.85 -8.05 -1.84
CA TYR A 92 25.08 -9.02 -1.06
C TYR A 92 23.61 -8.91 -1.46
N PRO A 93 23.07 -9.85 -2.26
CA PRO A 93 21.67 -9.82 -2.63
C PRO A 93 20.79 -10.03 -1.39
N ALA A 94 19.65 -9.34 -1.35
CA ALA A 94 18.62 -9.55 -0.35
C ALA A 94 17.97 -10.93 -0.53
N ALA A 95 17.42 -11.46 0.56
CA ALA A 95 16.61 -12.67 0.52
C ALA A 95 15.30 -12.43 -0.24
N ASN A 96 14.64 -13.52 -0.62
CA ASN A 96 13.30 -13.46 -1.22
C ASN A 96 12.27 -12.90 -0.23
N TYR A 97 11.31 -12.18 -0.76
CA TYR A 97 10.21 -11.59 -0.02
C TYR A 97 8.94 -12.42 -0.20
N PHE A 98 8.22 -12.67 0.89
CA PHE A 98 6.85 -13.16 0.86
C PHE A 98 5.90 -11.95 0.89
N ILE A 99 5.19 -11.72 -0.21
CA ILE A 99 4.22 -10.64 -0.35
C ILE A 99 2.83 -11.23 -0.10
N ASN A 100 2.13 -10.70 0.89
CA ASN A 100 0.77 -11.11 1.23
C ASN A 100 -0.18 -9.93 1.01
N ALA A 101 -1.22 -10.14 0.22
CA ALA A 101 -2.35 -9.23 0.09
C ALA A 101 -3.54 -9.82 0.85
N SER A 102 -4.14 -9.06 1.77
CA SER A 102 -5.28 -9.50 2.55
C SER A 102 -6.37 -8.45 2.70
N TYR A 103 -7.62 -8.90 2.74
CA TYR A 103 -8.79 -8.07 3.01
C TYR A 103 -9.82 -8.90 3.78
N LEU A 104 -10.13 -8.49 5.01
CA LEU A 104 -10.98 -9.26 5.93
C LEU A 104 -10.44 -10.69 6.12
N ALA A 105 -11.19 -11.71 5.71
CA ALA A 105 -10.81 -13.12 5.82
C ALA A 105 -10.11 -13.67 4.55
N TYR A 106 -10.02 -12.86 3.50
CA TYR A 106 -9.43 -13.25 2.22
C TYR A 106 -7.97 -12.85 2.17
N GLN A 107 -7.13 -13.73 1.65
CA GLN A 107 -5.70 -13.46 1.49
C GLN A 107 -5.12 -14.25 0.32
N SER A 108 -4.04 -13.73 -0.23
CA SER A 108 -3.23 -14.41 -1.24
C SER A 108 -1.77 -14.01 -1.06
N THR A 109 -0.87 -14.97 -1.21
CA THR A 109 0.57 -14.80 -0.92
C THR A 109 1.40 -15.31 -2.09
N THR A 110 2.46 -14.59 -2.42
CA THR A 110 3.47 -15.03 -3.39
C THR A 110 4.88 -14.71 -2.89
N GLU A 111 5.86 -15.47 -3.38
CA GLU A 111 7.27 -15.23 -3.10
C GLU A 111 7.92 -14.55 -4.32
N ILE A 112 8.72 -13.50 -4.07
CA ILE A 112 9.45 -12.79 -5.13
C ILE A 112 10.90 -12.53 -4.75
N SER A 113 11.74 -12.41 -5.78
CA SER A 113 13.07 -11.81 -5.67
C SER A 113 13.04 -10.44 -6.34
N VAL A 114 13.52 -9.40 -5.65
CA VAL A 114 13.46 -8.02 -6.15
C VAL A 114 14.81 -7.67 -6.77
N SER A 115 14.85 -7.48 -8.08
CA SER A 115 16.06 -7.05 -8.82
C SER A 115 15.86 -5.78 -9.63
N SER A 116 14.60 -5.35 -9.79
CA SER A 116 14.17 -4.15 -10.50
C SER A 116 12.77 -3.76 -10.01
N ASN A 117 12.17 -2.72 -10.59
CA ASN A 117 10.77 -2.42 -10.30
C ASN A 117 9.87 -3.55 -10.78
N LEU A 118 8.93 -3.97 -9.94
CA LEU A 118 8.01 -5.06 -10.22
C LEU A 118 6.56 -4.62 -10.06
N HIS A 119 5.68 -5.31 -10.77
CA HIS A 119 4.23 -5.19 -10.63
C HIS A 119 3.63 -6.57 -10.36
N LEU A 120 2.72 -6.66 -9.38
CA LEU A 120 2.02 -7.89 -9.03
C LEU A 120 0.52 -7.64 -8.91
N ASP A 121 -0.26 -8.52 -9.54
CA ASP A 121 -1.70 -8.59 -9.36
C ASP A 121 -2.05 -9.71 -8.38
N PHE A 122 -2.83 -9.37 -7.36
CA PHE A 122 -3.40 -10.34 -6.43
C PHE A 122 -4.91 -10.40 -6.62
N ILE A 123 -5.40 -11.59 -6.97
CA ILE A 123 -6.82 -11.90 -6.96
C ILE A 123 -7.16 -12.51 -5.60
N LEU A 124 -8.05 -11.87 -4.86
CA LEU A 124 -8.60 -12.40 -3.61
C LEU A 124 -9.78 -13.32 -3.92
N GLU A 125 -9.46 -14.60 -4.15
CA GLU A 125 -10.44 -15.61 -4.56
C GLU A 125 -11.63 -15.71 -3.60
N GLY A 126 -12.84 -15.70 -4.16
CA GLY A 126 -14.09 -15.74 -3.40
C GLY A 126 -14.51 -14.43 -2.72
N LEU A 127 -13.70 -13.37 -2.79
CA LEU A 127 -14.14 -12.01 -2.46
C LEU A 127 -14.93 -11.44 -3.63
N VAL A 128 -16.06 -10.82 -3.33
CA VAL A 128 -16.80 -9.97 -4.26
C VAL A 128 -17.12 -8.67 -3.51
N VAL A 129 -16.50 -7.58 -3.92
CA VAL A 129 -16.76 -6.27 -3.34
C VAL A 129 -18.06 -5.74 -3.94
N PRO A 130 -19.08 -5.43 -3.13
CA PRO A 130 -20.29 -4.83 -3.67
C PRO A 130 -20.00 -3.41 -4.18
N GLU A 131 -20.18 -3.18 -5.48
CA GLU A 131 -20.18 -1.83 -6.04
C GLU A 131 -21.44 -1.11 -5.57
N PHE A 132 -21.27 -0.12 -4.68
CA PHE A 132 -22.33 0.84 -4.40
C PHE A 132 -22.14 2.03 -5.34
N PRO A 133 -23.10 2.33 -6.23
CA PRO A 133 -23.05 3.58 -6.98
C PRO A 133 -22.90 4.74 -6.00
N ALA A 134 -21.96 5.65 -6.21
CA ALA A 134 -21.77 6.81 -5.32
C ALA A 134 -23.07 7.61 -5.11
N ASN A 135 -23.92 7.61 -6.14
CA ASN A 135 -25.27 8.16 -6.08
C ASN A 135 -26.10 7.49 -4.98
N LEU A 136 -26.03 6.18 -4.79
CA LEU A 136 -26.82 5.46 -3.78
C LEU A 136 -26.49 5.95 -2.36
N ILE A 137 -25.20 6.13 -2.05
CA ILE A 137 -24.75 6.68 -0.76
C ILE A 137 -25.30 8.09 -0.57
N LEU A 138 -25.19 8.95 -1.58
CA LEU A 138 -25.72 10.32 -1.53
C LEU A 138 -27.25 10.32 -1.29
N HIS A 139 -27.99 9.47 -1.99
CA HIS A 139 -29.45 9.36 -1.80
C HIS A 139 -29.79 8.87 -0.39
N LEU A 140 -29.05 7.90 0.16
CA LEU A 140 -29.24 7.43 1.53
C LEU A 140 -29.00 8.54 2.56
N PHE A 141 -27.94 9.34 2.38
CA PHE A 141 -27.69 10.51 3.24
C PHE A 141 -28.80 11.55 3.14
N ILE A 142 -29.27 11.88 1.94
CA ILE A 142 -30.37 12.83 1.74
C ILE A 142 -31.64 12.35 2.46
N VAL A 143 -32.00 11.07 2.28
CA VAL A 143 -33.17 10.47 2.94
C VAL A 143 -33.03 10.52 4.46
N ALA A 144 -31.86 10.18 5.01
CA ALA A 144 -31.61 10.22 6.45
C ALA A 144 -31.74 11.65 7.02
N VAL A 145 -31.17 12.65 6.34
CA VAL A 145 -31.27 14.06 6.74
C VAL A 145 -32.71 14.56 6.69
N LEU A 146 -33.47 14.21 5.64
CA LEU A 146 -34.88 14.58 5.52
C LEU A 146 -35.73 13.96 6.63
N LEU A 147 -35.53 12.68 6.94
CA LEU A 147 -36.22 12.01 8.05
C LEU A 147 -35.91 12.66 9.40
N ALA A 148 -34.63 12.96 9.66
CA ALA A 148 -34.22 13.68 10.86
C ALA A 148 -34.89 15.06 10.98
N ALA A 149 -34.94 15.82 9.88
CA ALA A 149 -35.59 17.13 9.83
C ALA A 149 -37.11 17.04 10.09
N ILE A 150 -37.79 16.04 9.51
CA ILE A 150 -39.22 15.80 9.74
C ILE A 150 -39.49 15.45 11.21
N LEU A 151 -38.70 14.53 11.79
CA LEU A 151 -38.82 14.15 13.20
C LEU A 151 -38.54 15.32 14.15
N TYR A 152 -37.53 16.15 13.84
CA TYR A 152 -37.22 17.35 14.58
C TYR A 152 -38.38 18.35 14.58
N ARG A 153 -38.94 18.64 13.40
CA ARG A 153 -40.11 19.53 13.26
C ARG A 153 -41.32 19.00 14.03
N LYS A 154 -41.58 17.70 13.99
CA LYS A 154 -42.71 17.09 14.74
C LYS A 154 -42.53 17.25 16.26
N ARG A 155 -41.31 17.07 16.78
CA ARG A 155 -41.01 17.28 18.20
C ARG A 155 -41.14 18.73 18.64
N GLN A 156 -40.73 19.69 17.80
CA GLN A 156 -40.94 21.11 18.12
C GLN A 156 -42.42 21.46 18.22
N LYS A 157 -43.25 21.02 17.27
CA LYS A 157 -44.70 21.23 17.33
C LYS A 157 -45.34 20.60 18.57
N GLN A 158 -44.84 19.46 19.04
CA GLN A 158 -45.32 18.85 20.28
C GLN A 158 -44.96 19.67 21.53
N LYS A 159 -43.77 20.29 21.56
CA LYS A 159 -43.37 21.17 22.67
C LYS A 159 -44.19 22.45 22.72
N GLU A 160 -44.52 23.04 21.57
CA GLU A 160 -45.37 24.24 21.50
C GLU A 160 -46.81 23.97 21.97
N ASN A 161 -47.32 22.76 21.77
CA ASN A 161 -48.69 22.38 22.13
C ASN A 161 -48.83 21.77 23.54
N SER A 162 -47.75 21.65 24.32
CA SER A 162 -47.85 21.20 25.71
C SER A 162 -48.39 22.33 26.58
N PRO A 163 -49.51 22.15 27.29
CA PRO A 163 -50.06 23.17 28.17
C PRO A 163 -49.06 23.51 29.28
N ILE A 164 -48.91 24.81 29.55
CA ILE A 164 -48.13 25.33 30.68
C ILE A 164 -48.86 24.87 31.95
N GLY A 165 -48.35 23.81 32.57
CA GLY A 165 -48.74 23.38 33.92
C GLY A 165 -48.03 24.20 34.98
#